data_AF-A0A3B1BCK6-F1
#
_entry.id   AF-A0A3B1BCK6-F1
#
_cell.length_a   1.000
_cell.length_b   1.000
_cell.length_c   1.000
_cell.angle_alpha   90.00
_cell.angle_beta   90.00
_cell.angle_gamma   90.00
#
_symmetry.space_group_name_H-M   'P 1'
#
loop_
_entity.id
_entity.type
_entity.pdbx_description
1 polymer ?
#
loop_
_entity_poly.entity_id
_entity_poly.type
_entity_poly.pdbx_seq_one_letter_code
_entity_poly.pdbx_strand_id
1 'polypeptide(L)'
;MGKNSYWNEVEIHDAVAAYFELLNAQQKHEPTNKSAIYRKLSSIHPARSPKSFEFKFQNISAVLYEEKLPYADGLRPMGNYQAALKTVVLDYLKHADQQSHTPIEILTDKLKRLRNRNFLPVHRSGSGRYGLTLERYLSIPQNSSKDPDFMGIELKTKYGKGLQTLFSRVPSQYLACKDKNELVEKFGYADKARKRRALYTSFNNTPDSLGFYLANKPDRLVVNKKQLEILEYDDSVLEDALLSKHNETAYISVSKKWLKNGNAGCRFDQLLYCKTPSLLRFMKMAKDGNVYLDFTLSEKQGRVKDHGFLWRVPKEAIGELYLETRLIDLAED
;
A
#
# COMPACT_ATOMS: atom_id res chain seq x y z
N MET A 1 14.25 34.21 -11.84
CA MET A 1 13.57 33.52 -12.95
C MET A 1 14.62 33.07 -13.95
N GLY A 2 14.76 31.77 -14.17
CA GLY A 2 15.52 31.21 -15.27
C GLY A 2 14.76 30.00 -15.77
N LYS A 3 14.07 30.14 -16.90
CA LYS A 3 13.41 29.05 -17.61
C LYS A 3 14.45 27.97 -17.89
N ASN A 4 14.19 26.76 -17.42
CA ASN A 4 14.65 25.46 -17.94
C ASN A 4 15.81 25.54 -18.96
N SER A 5 17.04 25.88 -18.53
CA SER A 5 18.19 25.84 -19.43
C SER A 5 18.48 24.38 -19.79
N TYR A 6 18.61 24.11 -21.09
CA TYR A 6 18.91 22.79 -21.64
C TYR A 6 20.08 22.13 -20.91
N TRP A 7 19.92 20.88 -20.44
CA TRP A 7 21.01 20.13 -19.80
C TRP A 7 21.86 19.47 -20.87
N ASN A 8 23.15 19.80 -20.90
CA ASN A 8 24.06 19.20 -21.87
C ASN A 8 24.45 17.77 -21.46
N GLU A 9 25.08 17.05 -22.37
CA GLU A 9 25.46 15.65 -22.19
C GLU A 9 26.38 15.42 -20.98
N VAL A 10 27.41 16.25 -20.81
CA VAL A 10 28.36 16.14 -19.67
C VAL A 10 27.63 16.31 -18.33
N GLU A 11 26.77 17.33 -18.21
CA GLU A 11 25.97 17.55 -17.00
C GLU A 11 25.05 16.35 -16.68
N ILE A 12 24.53 15.68 -17.71
CA ILE A 12 23.68 14.48 -17.54
C ILE A 12 24.52 13.30 -17.05
N HIS A 13 25.63 13.00 -17.73
CA HIS A 13 26.48 11.87 -17.37
C HIS A 13 27.02 12.01 -15.94
N ASP A 14 27.51 13.19 -15.55
CA ASP A 14 27.99 13.43 -14.20
C ASP A 14 26.89 13.29 -13.14
N ALA A 15 25.67 13.77 -13.44
CA ALA A 15 24.53 13.60 -12.55
C ALA A 15 24.12 12.12 -12.42
N VAL A 16 24.14 11.37 -13.51
CA VAL A 16 23.81 9.92 -13.54
C VAL A 16 24.86 9.12 -12.77
N ALA A 17 26.14 9.35 -13.01
CA ALA A 17 27.23 8.68 -12.29
C ALA A 17 27.15 8.93 -10.78
N ALA A 18 27.02 10.19 -10.36
CA ALA A 18 26.88 10.54 -8.95
C ALA A 18 25.58 10.01 -8.31
N TYR A 19 24.51 9.86 -9.09
CA TYR A 19 23.28 9.22 -8.62
C TYR A 19 23.50 7.73 -8.30
N PHE A 20 24.17 7.00 -9.19
CA PHE A 20 24.44 5.58 -8.97
C PHE A 20 25.48 5.33 -7.88
N GLU A 21 26.45 6.22 -7.69
CA GLU A 21 27.32 6.22 -6.50
C GLU A 21 26.50 6.34 -5.21
N LEU A 22 25.55 7.29 -5.18
CA LEU A 22 24.62 7.46 -4.06
C LEU A 22 23.76 6.20 -3.83
N LEU A 23 23.21 5.61 -4.89
CA LEU A 23 22.36 4.42 -4.81
C LEU A 23 23.16 3.23 -4.27
N ASN A 24 24.37 3.00 -4.79
CA ASN A 24 25.26 1.91 -4.34
C ASN A 24 25.66 2.07 -2.87
N ALA A 25 26.05 3.29 -2.45
CA ALA A 25 26.35 3.58 -1.06
C ALA A 25 25.13 3.31 -0.14
N GLN A 26 23.91 3.66 -0.58
CA GLN A 26 22.69 3.35 0.18
C GLN A 26 22.40 1.86 0.27
N GLN A 27 22.64 1.10 -0.81
CA GLN A 27 22.49 -0.36 -0.82
C GLN A 27 23.49 -1.04 0.11
N LYS A 28 24.72 -0.52 0.20
CA LYS A 28 25.74 -0.97 1.15
C LYS A 28 25.55 -0.47 2.58
N HIS A 29 24.44 0.22 2.86
CA HIS A 29 24.14 0.83 4.17
C HIS A 29 25.21 1.86 4.62
N GLU A 30 25.95 2.44 3.68
CA GLU A 30 26.95 3.47 3.95
C GLU A 30 26.27 4.82 4.24
N PRO A 31 26.84 5.66 5.12
CA PRO A 31 26.33 7.01 5.36
C PRO A 31 26.36 7.86 4.08
N THR A 32 25.23 8.47 3.73
CA THR A 32 25.13 9.32 2.52
C THR A 32 24.70 10.75 2.85
N ASN A 33 25.29 11.74 2.17
CA ASN A 33 24.95 13.15 2.29
C ASN A 33 24.62 13.76 0.93
N LYS A 34 23.34 13.66 0.54
CA LYS A 34 22.82 14.17 -0.73
C LYS A 34 23.15 15.66 -0.95
N SER A 35 23.00 16.48 0.09
CA SER A 35 23.29 17.91 0.01
C SER A 35 24.76 18.20 -0.29
N ALA A 36 25.68 17.36 0.19
CA ALA A 36 27.10 17.47 -0.16
C ALA A 36 27.37 17.08 -1.62
N ILE A 37 26.75 16.01 -2.11
CA ILE A 37 26.83 15.58 -3.52
C ILE A 37 26.35 16.70 -4.45
N TYR A 38 25.19 17.31 -4.15
CA TYR A 38 24.66 18.39 -4.97
C TYR A 38 25.56 19.63 -4.99
N ARG A 39 26.20 19.97 -3.87
CA ARG A 39 27.18 21.07 -3.81
C ARG A 39 28.43 20.77 -4.63
N LYS A 40 28.95 19.54 -4.56
CA LYS A 40 30.10 19.08 -5.37
C LYS A 40 29.79 19.18 -6.86
N LEU A 41 28.64 18.66 -7.29
CA LEU A 41 28.21 18.75 -8.69
C LEU A 41 28.01 20.20 -9.14
N SER A 42 27.43 21.05 -8.29
CA SER A 42 27.26 22.48 -8.57
C SER A 42 28.59 23.25 -8.67
N SER A 43 29.62 22.86 -7.92
CA SER A 43 30.97 23.45 -8.09
C SER A 43 31.64 23.08 -9.41
N ILE A 44 31.34 21.89 -9.95
CA ILE A 44 31.86 21.44 -11.25
C ILE A 44 31.04 22.08 -12.40
N HIS A 45 29.73 22.21 -12.21
CA HIS A 45 28.78 22.75 -13.18
C HIS A 45 28.13 24.03 -12.63
N PRO A 46 28.82 25.19 -12.66
CA PRO A 46 28.38 26.42 -11.99
C PRO A 46 27.08 27.01 -12.58
N ALA A 47 26.69 26.61 -13.79
CA ALA A 47 25.40 26.96 -14.39
C ALA A 47 24.20 26.27 -13.69
N ARG A 48 24.45 25.29 -12.82
CA ARG A 48 23.44 24.51 -12.10
C ARG A 48 23.56 24.74 -10.61
N SER A 49 22.44 25.09 -9.98
CA SER A 49 22.35 25.17 -8.53
C SER A 49 22.31 23.77 -7.90
N PRO A 50 22.62 23.62 -6.60
CA PRO A 50 22.41 22.36 -5.88
C PRO A 50 20.94 21.89 -5.96
N LYS A 51 19.98 22.81 -5.98
CA LYS A 51 18.56 22.48 -6.13
C LYS A 51 18.24 21.91 -7.51
N SER A 52 18.93 22.37 -8.55
CA SER A 52 18.80 21.83 -9.92
C SER A 52 19.27 20.37 -9.97
N PHE A 53 20.35 20.02 -9.28
CA PHE A 53 20.80 18.63 -9.15
C PHE A 53 19.84 17.75 -8.34
N GLU A 54 19.23 18.27 -7.27
CA GLU A 54 18.18 17.53 -6.56
C GLU A 54 17.01 17.16 -7.50
N PHE A 55 16.53 18.12 -8.30
CA PHE A 55 15.50 17.84 -9.31
C PHE A 55 15.98 16.85 -10.37
N LYS A 56 17.23 16.97 -10.83
CA LYS A 56 17.81 16.02 -11.80
C LYS A 56 17.85 14.61 -11.24
N PHE A 57 18.21 14.45 -9.96
CA PHE A 57 18.23 13.15 -9.28
C PHE A 57 16.80 12.59 -9.14
N GLN A 58 15.80 13.43 -8.87
CA GLN A 58 14.39 13.02 -8.87
C GLN A 58 13.91 12.60 -10.27
N ASN A 59 14.43 13.22 -11.34
CA ASN A 59 14.18 12.77 -12.71
C ASN A 59 14.82 11.40 -13.00
N ILE A 60 16.04 11.14 -12.52
CA ILE A 60 16.67 9.82 -12.63
C ILE A 60 15.82 8.77 -11.89
N SER A 61 15.36 9.08 -10.67
CA SER A 61 14.42 8.20 -9.96
C SER A 61 13.12 7.96 -10.75
N ALA A 62 12.65 8.91 -11.57
CA ALA A 62 11.48 8.70 -12.42
C ALA A 62 11.74 7.72 -13.55
N VAL A 63 12.89 7.83 -14.23
CA VAL A 63 13.30 6.83 -15.23
C VAL A 63 13.35 5.44 -14.58
N LEU A 64 14.01 5.30 -13.43
CA LEU A 64 14.13 4.01 -12.74
C LEU A 64 12.77 3.47 -12.27
N TYR A 65 11.89 4.33 -11.78
CA TYR A 65 10.54 3.95 -11.37
C TYR A 65 9.70 3.43 -12.55
N GLU A 66 9.76 4.10 -13.71
CA GLU A 66 9.08 3.67 -14.94
C GLU A 66 9.60 2.32 -15.45
N GLU A 67 10.90 2.06 -15.31
CA GLU A 67 11.54 0.79 -15.68
C GLU A 67 11.43 -0.28 -14.59
N LYS A 68 10.71 -0.01 -13.49
CA LYS A 68 10.57 -0.90 -12.32
C LYS A 68 11.93 -1.33 -11.76
N LEU A 69 12.83 -0.37 -11.56
CA LEU A 69 14.16 -0.55 -11.00
C LEU A 69 14.31 0.16 -9.64
N PRO A 70 15.24 -0.30 -8.78
CA PRO A 70 15.54 0.38 -7.52
C PRO A 70 16.00 1.82 -7.76
N TYR A 71 15.52 2.73 -6.93
CA TYR A 71 15.91 4.15 -6.93
C TYR A 71 16.25 4.64 -5.52
N ALA A 72 17.05 5.70 -5.45
CA ALA A 72 17.64 6.19 -4.20
C ALA A 72 16.60 6.73 -3.19
N ASP A 73 16.86 6.51 -1.91
CA ASP A 73 15.95 6.87 -0.81
C ASP A 73 15.82 8.39 -0.64
N GLY A 74 14.58 8.86 -0.44
CA GLY A 74 14.26 10.27 -0.27
C GLY A 74 14.43 11.10 -1.56
N LEU A 75 14.44 10.44 -2.72
CA LEU A 75 14.44 11.04 -4.05
C LEU A 75 13.19 10.58 -4.79
N ARG A 76 12.06 11.22 -4.46
CA ARG A 76 10.76 10.92 -5.07
C ARG A 76 10.87 11.06 -6.60
N PRO A 77 10.42 10.06 -7.37
CA PRO A 77 10.26 10.17 -8.81
C PRO A 77 9.52 11.45 -9.22
N MET A 78 10.17 12.29 -10.04
CA MET A 78 9.55 13.45 -10.66
C MET A 78 9.69 13.33 -12.18
N GLY A 79 8.57 13.20 -12.88
CA GLY A 79 8.53 13.10 -14.34
C GLY A 79 8.89 14.41 -15.04
N ASN A 80 8.51 14.52 -16.33
CA ASN A 80 8.81 15.68 -17.20
C ASN A 80 10.32 15.94 -17.34
N TYR A 81 11.07 14.88 -17.63
CA TYR A 81 12.50 14.93 -17.88
C TYR A 81 12.80 14.91 -19.39
N GLN A 82 13.99 15.35 -19.77
CA GLN A 82 14.44 15.31 -21.17
C GLN A 82 14.68 13.88 -21.64
N ALA A 83 14.29 13.55 -22.89
CA ALA A 83 14.46 12.20 -23.44
C ALA A 83 15.90 11.67 -23.33
N ALA A 84 16.90 12.53 -23.54
CA ALA A 84 18.32 12.19 -23.42
C ALA A 84 18.70 11.65 -22.03
N LEU A 85 18.03 12.07 -20.95
CA LEU A 85 18.29 11.54 -19.61
C LEU A 85 17.96 10.04 -19.53
N LYS A 86 16.83 9.63 -20.10
CA LYS A 86 16.42 8.23 -20.10
C LYS A 86 17.45 7.36 -20.82
N THR A 87 17.91 7.81 -21.99
CA THR A 87 18.91 7.09 -22.77
C THR A 87 20.21 6.90 -21.98
N VAL A 88 20.73 7.96 -21.34
CA VAL A 88 21.96 7.90 -20.56
C VAL A 88 21.80 7.01 -19.32
N VAL A 89 20.66 7.06 -18.63
CA VAL A 89 20.39 6.16 -17.48
C VAL A 89 20.37 4.70 -17.93
N LEU A 90 19.65 4.39 -19.01
CA LEU A 90 19.57 3.02 -19.53
C LEU A 90 20.92 2.52 -20.06
N ASP A 91 21.70 3.39 -20.69
CA ASP A 91 23.05 3.06 -21.15
C ASP A 91 23.99 2.79 -19.97
N TYR A 92 23.95 3.61 -18.92
CA TYR A 92 24.69 3.37 -17.69
C TYR A 92 24.35 2.01 -17.08
N LEU A 93 23.06 1.66 -17.03
CA LEU A 93 22.58 0.37 -16.50
C LEU A 93 23.06 -0.83 -17.31
N LYS A 94 23.20 -0.70 -18.64
CA LYS A 94 23.72 -1.79 -19.49
C LYS A 94 25.19 -2.11 -19.24
N HIS A 95 25.98 -1.09 -18.89
CA HIS A 95 27.42 -1.23 -18.67
C HIS A 95 27.78 -1.53 -17.21
N ALA A 96 26.86 -1.26 -16.28
CA ALA A 96 27.00 -1.69 -14.90
C ALA A 96 26.64 -3.18 -14.79
N ASP A 97 27.58 -4.01 -14.32
CA ASP A 97 27.31 -5.41 -13.97
C ASP A 97 26.37 -5.45 -12.76
N GLN A 98 25.07 -5.41 -13.00
CA GLN A 98 24.06 -5.33 -11.94
C GLN A 98 23.59 -6.72 -11.54
N GLN A 99 23.83 -7.10 -10.28
CA GLN A 99 23.03 -8.13 -9.62
C GLN A 99 21.55 -7.72 -9.69
N SER A 100 20.75 -8.55 -10.33
CA SER A 100 19.31 -8.35 -10.42
C SER A 100 18.68 -8.65 -9.06
N HIS A 101 18.28 -7.62 -8.31
CA HIS A 101 17.44 -7.77 -7.13
C HIS A 101 15.97 -7.83 -7.53
N THR A 102 15.24 -8.76 -6.94
CA THR A 102 13.78 -8.85 -7.08
C THR A 102 13.09 -7.67 -6.37
N PRO A 103 11.87 -7.26 -6.79
CA PRO A 103 11.11 -6.21 -6.12
C PRO A 103 10.98 -6.40 -4.60
N ILE A 104 10.83 -7.65 -4.15
CA ILE A 104 10.69 -7.94 -2.72
C ILE A 104 11.99 -7.78 -1.94
N GLU A 105 13.15 -8.10 -2.52
CA GLU A 105 14.46 -7.86 -1.89
C GLU A 105 14.69 -6.36 -1.72
N ILE A 106 14.41 -5.58 -2.78
CA ILE A 106 14.53 -4.11 -2.74
C ILE A 106 13.61 -3.51 -1.67
N LEU A 107 12.36 -3.99 -1.58
CA LEU A 107 11.39 -3.54 -0.58
C LEU A 107 11.88 -3.88 0.84
N THR A 108 12.35 -5.11 1.05
CA THR A 108 12.89 -5.56 2.34
C THR A 108 14.06 -4.69 2.78
N ASP A 109 15.04 -4.44 1.90
CA ASP A 109 16.20 -3.61 2.24
C ASP A 109 15.80 -2.18 2.58
N LYS A 110 14.88 -1.59 1.80
CA LYS A 110 14.32 -0.27 2.11
C LYS A 110 13.65 -0.27 3.49
N LEU A 111 12.84 -1.27 3.81
CA LEU A 111 12.17 -1.38 5.09
C LEU A 111 13.14 -1.60 6.26
N LYS A 112 14.18 -2.43 6.10
CA LYS A 112 15.27 -2.59 7.08
C LYS A 112 15.97 -1.26 7.34
N ARG A 113 16.33 -0.51 6.28
CA ARG A 113 16.90 0.85 6.41
C ARG A 113 15.96 1.81 7.14
N LEU A 114 14.67 1.76 6.89
CA LEU A 114 13.68 2.57 7.60
C LEU A 114 13.58 2.17 9.08
N ARG A 115 13.60 0.88 9.40
CA ARG A 115 13.60 0.38 10.78
C ARG A 115 14.86 0.81 11.55
N ASN A 116 16.02 0.82 10.90
CA ASN A 116 17.29 1.25 11.52
C ASN A 116 17.31 2.74 11.88
N ARG A 117 16.42 3.55 11.29
CA ARG A 117 16.15 4.94 11.72
C ARG A 117 15.25 5.03 12.96
N ASN A 118 14.92 3.89 13.58
CA ASN A 118 14.06 3.76 14.75
C ASN A 118 12.61 4.23 14.48
N PHE A 119 11.98 4.99 15.38
CA PHE A 119 10.62 5.49 15.18
C PHE A 119 10.59 6.72 14.26
N LEU A 120 9.93 6.57 13.12
CA LEU A 120 9.70 7.60 12.12
C LEU A 120 8.50 8.49 12.49
N PRO A 121 8.61 9.82 12.35
CA PRO A 121 7.48 10.73 12.53
C PRO A 121 6.27 10.42 11.64
N VAL A 122 5.08 10.38 12.24
CA VAL A 122 3.79 10.27 11.53
C VAL A 122 3.24 11.67 11.27
N HIS A 123 2.95 11.97 10.00
CA HIS A 123 2.59 13.33 9.56
C HIS A 123 1.09 13.57 9.35
N ARG A 124 0.26 12.53 9.49
CA ARG A 124 -1.19 12.59 9.25
C ARG A 124 -1.95 11.91 10.39
N SER A 125 -3.19 12.35 10.62
CA SER A 125 -4.14 11.67 11.49
C SER A 125 -5.01 10.68 10.69
N GLY A 126 -5.92 9.95 11.36
CA GLY A 126 -6.81 8.98 10.71
C GLY A 126 -6.27 7.55 10.68
N SER A 127 -7.08 6.61 10.20
CA SER A 127 -6.79 5.17 10.20
C SER A 127 -5.68 4.78 9.21
N GLY A 128 -5.62 5.43 8.04
CA GLY A 128 -4.63 5.16 6.99
C GLY A 128 -3.27 5.83 7.19
N ARG A 129 -3.05 6.53 8.31
CA ARG A 129 -1.85 7.36 8.53
C ARG A 129 -0.52 6.60 8.43
N TYR A 130 -0.49 5.31 8.77
CA TYR A 130 0.74 4.52 8.75
C TYR A 130 1.12 4.10 7.32
N GLY A 131 0.16 3.79 6.47
CA GLY A 131 0.38 3.54 5.03
C GLY A 131 0.92 4.78 4.34
N LEU A 132 0.27 5.93 4.56
CA LEU A 132 0.75 7.22 4.06
C LEU A 132 2.14 7.59 4.59
N THR A 133 2.48 7.17 5.80
CA THR A 133 3.84 7.39 6.35
C THR A 133 4.84 6.48 5.66
N LEU A 134 4.51 5.19 5.46
CA LEU A 134 5.37 4.25 4.74
C LEU A 134 5.66 4.72 3.31
N GLU A 135 4.62 5.03 2.54
CA GLU A 135 4.74 5.53 1.16
C GLU A 135 5.65 6.76 1.09
N ARG A 136 5.47 7.70 2.03
CA ARG A 136 6.29 8.91 2.10
C ARG A 136 7.78 8.57 2.29
N TYR A 137 8.11 7.65 3.18
CA TYR A 137 9.49 7.28 3.46
C TYR A 137 10.12 6.39 2.38
N LEU A 138 9.33 5.54 1.73
CA LEU A 138 9.72 4.81 0.52
C LEU A 138 9.81 5.72 -0.72
N SER A 139 9.40 6.99 -0.60
CA SER A 139 9.37 7.96 -1.70
C SER A 139 8.49 7.50 -2.87
N ILE A 140 7.45 6.73 -2.57
CA ILE A 140 6.44 6.32 -3.55
C ILE A 140 5.62 7.56 -3.94
N PRO A 141 5.48 7.87 -5.24
CA PRO A 141 4.61 8.95 -5.70
C PRO A 141 3.16 8.68 -5.31
N GLN A 142 2.48 9.68 -4.76
CA GLN A 142 1.04 9.58 -4.56
C GLN A 142 0.35 9.69 -5.92
N ASN A 143 -0.32 8.64 -6.35
CA ASN A 143 -1.22 8.69 -7.49
C ASN A 143 -2.52 7.93 -7.13
N SER A 144 -3.58 8.14 -7.90
CA SER A 144 -4.84 7.40 -7.75
C SER A 144 -4.85 6.12 -8.59
N SER A 145 -3.68 5.57 -8.94
CA SER A 145 -3.61 4.40 -9.80
C SER A 145 -4.23 3.19 -9.12
N LYS A 146 -4.72 2.27 -9.95
CA LYS A 146 -5.12 0.94 -9.49
C LYS A 146 -3.93 -0.02 -9.39
N ASP A 147 -2.78 0.38 -9.93
CA ASP A 147 -1.55 -0.41 -9.91
C ASP A 147 -1.03 -0.66 -8.49
N PRO A 148 -0.26 -1.74 -8.28
CA PRO A 148 0.39 -2.00 -7.00
C PRO A 148 1.34 -0.88 -6.58
N ASP A 149 1.40 -0.62 -5.28
CA ASP A 149 2.13 0.51 -4.70
C ASP A 149 3.65 0.51 -4.96
N PHE A 150 4.29 -0.67 -4.99
CA PHE A 150 5.74 -0.80 -5.08
C PHE A 150 6.16 -1.87 -6.09
N MET A 151 6.49 -1.46 -7.32
CA MET A 151 7.10 -2.34 -8.34
C MET A 151 6.33 -3.65 -8.60
N GLY A 152 4.99 -3.63 -8.49
CA GLY A 152 4.14 -4.82 -8.62
C GLY A 152 3.64 -5.41 -7.29
N ILE A 153 4.16 -4.92 -6.16
CA ILE A 153 3.76 -5.33 -4.80
C ILE A 153 2.78 -4.31 -4.20
N GLU A 154 1.61 -4.76 -3.76
CA GLU A 154 0.68 -3.95 -2.98
C GLU A 154 1.17 -3.83 -1.53
N LEU A 155 1.17 -2.64 -0.94
CA LEU A 155 1.62 -2.41 0.44
C LEU A 155 0.42 -2.25 1.38
N LYS A 156 0.36 -3.07 2.43
CA LYS A 156 -0.67 -2.97 3.48
C LYS A 156 -0.04 -2.84 4.85
N THR A 157 -0.14 -1.66 5.45
CA THR A 157 0.31 -1.44 6.83
C THR A 157 -0.81 -1.75 7.83
N LYS A 158 -0.47 -2.43 8.94
CA LYS A 158 -1.42 -2.67 10.03
C LYS A 158 -0.79 -2.41 11.40
N TYR A 159 -1.46 -1.57 12.18
CA TYR A 159 -1.21 -1.38 13.61
C TYR A 159 -2.23 -2.17 14.44
N GLY A 160 -1.74 -2.87 15.47
CA GLY A 160 -2.56 -3.66 16.40
C GLY A 160 -3.05 -5.00 15.84
N LYS A 161 -3.89 -5.70 16.62
CA LYS A 161 -4.42 -7.05 16.35
C LYS A 161 -5.79 -7.07 15.65
N GLY A 162 -6.30 -5.93 15.20
CA GLY A 162 -7.61 -5.87 14.55
C GLY A 162 -7.61 -6.50 13.15
N LEU A 163 -8.79 -6.78 12.60
CA LEU A 163 -8.95 -7.37 11.27
C LEU A 163 -8.30 -6.53 10.15
N GLN A 164 -7.63 -7.17 9.21
CA GLN A 164 -7.10 -6.58 7.99
C GLN A 164 -8.17 -6.57 6.91
N THR A 165 -8.44 -5.40 6.32
CA THR A 165 -9.30 -5.33 5.13
C THR A 165 -8.54 -5.82 3.92
N LEU A 166 -9.10 -6.79 3.21
CA LEU A 166 -8.62 -7.25 1.92
C LEU A 166 -9.14 -6.29 0.85
N PHE A 167 -10.44 -6.35 0.58
CA PHE A 167 -11.10 -5.55 -0.44
C PHE A 167 -12.48 -5.07 0.01
N SER A 168 -13.09 -4.19 -0.80
CA SER A 168 -14.49 -3.80 -0.68
C SER A 168 -15.22 -4.25 -1.94
N ARG A 169 -16.37 -4.90 -1.80
CA ARG A 169 -17.14 -5.40 -2.93
C ARG A 169 -18.63 -5.41 -2.61
N VAL A 170 -19.45 -4.78 -3.45
CA VAL A 170 -20.91 -4.86 -3.35
C VAL A 170 -21.38 -6.29 -3.67
N PRO A 171 -22.52 -6.75 -3.12
CA PRO A 171 -23.05 -8.07 -3.42
C PRO A 171 -23.35 -8.27 -4.90
N SER A 172 -23.28 -9.53 -5.34
CA SER A 172 -23.80 -9.95 -6.64
C SER A 172 -25.29 -9.63 -6.74
N GLN A 173 -26.04 -9.97 -5.68
CA GLN A 173 -27.48 -9.77 -5.64
C GLN A 173 -27.96 -9.48 -4.21
N TYR A 174 -28.93 -8.57 -4.11
CA TYR A 174 -29.75 -8.40 -2.90
C TYR A 174 -30.97 -9.33 -3.00
N LEU A 175 -31.18 -10.18 -1.99
CA LEU A 175 -32.24 -11.20 -1.99
C LEU A 175 -33.47 -10.72 -1.21
N ALA A 176 -33.26 -10.03 -0.08
CA ALA A 176 -34.33 -9.53 0.78
C ALA A 176 -34.60 -8.01 0.64
N CYS A 177 -33.85 -7.35 -0.24
CA CYS A 177 -33.88 -5.90 -0.48
C CYS A 177 -33.72 -5.61 -1.96
N LYS A 178 -34.22 -4.48 -2.43
CA LYS A 178 -34.02 -3.95 -3.78
C LYS A 178 -32.59 -3.45 -3.96
N ASP A 179 -32.06 -2.75 -2.96
CA ASP A 179 -30.73 -2.15 -2.99
C ASP A 179 -30.18 -1.90 -1.57
N LYS A 180 -29.01 -1.26 -1.50
CA LYS A 180 -28.38 -0.86 -0.24
C LYS A 180 -29.18 0.16 0.58
N ASN A 181 -30.03 0.96 -0.05
CA ASN A 181 -30.85 1.94 0.68
C ASN A 181 -31.90 1.20 1.50
N GLU A 182 -32.62 0.28 0.86
CA GLU A 182 -33.60 -0.56 1.55
C GLU A 182 -32.93 -1.48 2.59
N LEU A 183 -31.68 -1.92 2.36
CA LEU A 183 -30.92 -2.68 3.36
C LEU A 183 -30.72 -1.89 4.67
N VAL A 184 -30.34 -0.61 4.58
CA VAL A 184 -30.19 0.27 5.77
C VAL A 184 -31.53 0.62 6.39
N GLU A 185 -32.56 0.80 5.55
CA GLU A 185 -33.92 1.05 6.02
C GLU A 185 -34.46 -0.14 6.82
N LYS A 186 -34.38 -1.37 6.30
CA LYS A 186 -34.91 -2.57 6.96
C LYS A 186 -34.08 -3.02 8.15
N PHE A 187 -32.75 -3.00 8.04
CA PHE A 187 -31.87 -3.65 9.03
C PHE A 187 -30.97 -2.70 9.81
N GLY A 188 -30.95 -1.41 9.48
CA GLY A 188 -30.21 -0.41 10.24
C GLY A 188 -30.86 -0.09 11.59
N TYR A 189 -30.02 0.32 12.54
CA TYR A 189 -30.44 0.81 13.86
C TYR A 189 -30.34 2.34 13.95
N ALA A 190 -31.06 2.93 14.90
CA ALA A 190 -31.00 4.37 15.15
C ALA A 190 -29.71 4.75 15.92
N ASP A 191 -28.83 5.54 15.30
CA ASP A 191 -27.65 6.14 15.94
C ASP A 191 -28.02 7.56 16.42
N LYS A 192 -28.56 7.64 17.64
CA LYS A 192 -29.02 8.90 18.25
C LYS A 192 -27.91 9.94 18.37
N ALA A 193 -26.68 9.50 18.69
CA ALA A 193 -25.54 10.39 18.87
C ALA A 193 -25.17 11.13 17.58
N ARG A 194 -25.31 10.47 16.41
CA ARG A 194 -25.02 11.08 15.10
C ARG A 194 -26.27 11.51 14.32
N LYS A 195 -27.47 11.32 14.90
CA LYS A 195 -28.78 11.63 14.31
C LYS A 195 -28.92 11.03 12.90
N ARG A 196 -28.76 9.71 12.79
CA ARG A 196 -28.77 8.95 11.53
C ARG A 196 -29.29 7.53 11.74
N ARG A 197 -29.72 6.85 10.68
CA ARG A 197 -29.83 5.38 10.67
C ARG A 197 -28.48 4.79 10.27
N ALA A 198 -28.10 3.68 10.88
CA ALA A 198 -26.76 3.12 10.75
C ALA A 198 -26.84 1.60 10.62
N LEU A 199 -26.07 1.03 9.70
CA LEU A 199 -25.85 -0.41 9.59
C LEU A 199 -24.33 -0.61 9.58
N TYR A 200 -23.76 -0.57 10.80
CA TYR A 200 -22.38 -0.95 11.07
C TYR A 200 -22.38 -2.26 11.82
N THR A 201 -21.91 -3.31 11.18
CA THR A 201 -21.78 -4.65 11.74
C THR A 201 -20.56 -5.32 11.12
N SER A 202 -19.98 -6.29 11.83
CA SER A 202 -18.88 -7.13 11.40
C SER A 202 -19.20 -8.55 11.85
N PHE A 203 -19.34 -9.46 10.90
CA PHE A 203 -19.77 -10.83 11.14
C PHE A 203 -18.98 -11.83 10.30
N ASN A 204 -18.84 -13.05 10.80
CA ASN A 204 -18.23 -14.18 10.10
C ASN A 204 -19.27 -15.31 9.97
N ASN A 205 -18.86 -16.57 10.01
CA ASN A 205 -19.77 -17.73 10.01
C ASN A 205 -20.67 -17.84 11.26
N THR A 206 -20.45 -17.01 12.27
CA THR A 206 -21.24 -16.96 13.51
C THR A 206 -22.06 -15.66 13.54
N PRO A 207 -23.33 -15.71 13.98
CA PRO A 207 -24.17 -14.51 14.11
C PRO A 207 -23.54 -13.43 14.99
N ASP A 208 -23.51 -12.19 14.49
CA ASP A 208 -23.16 -11.03 15.31
C ASP A 208 -24.34 -10.59 16.22
N SER A 209 -24.17 -9.45 16.90
CA SER A 209 -25.21 -8.88 17.77
C SER A 209 -26.47 -8.41 17.01
N LEU A 210 -26.38 -8.13 15.71
CA LEU A 210 -27.54 -7.85 14.86
C LEU A 210 -28.14 -9.14 14.24
N GLY A 211 -27.48 -10.27 14.42
CA GLY A 211 -27.89 -11.60 13.97
C GLY A 211 -27.48 -11.93 12.53
N PHE A 212 -26.54 -11.17 11.94
CA PHE A 212 -25.96 -11.43 10.63
C PHE A 212 -24.85 -12.47 10.70
N TYR A 213 -24.78 -13.37 9.71
CA TYR A 213 -23.69 -14.33 9.55
C TYR A 213 -23.48 -14.72 8.09
N LEU A 214 -22.30 -15.24 7.78
CA LEU A 214 -21.91 -15.81 6.50
C LEU A 214 -22.21 -17.30 6.47
N ALA A 215 -22.71 -17.79 5.34
CA ALA A 215 -22.85 -19.21 5.07
C ALA A 215 -22.28 -19.53 3.69
N ASN A 216 -21.48 -20.59 3.61
CA ASN A 216 -21.01 -21.12 2.33
C ASN A 216 -22.11 -21.96 1.69
N LYS A 217 -22.34 -21.73 0.40
CA LYS A 217 -23.05 -22.62 -0.51
C LYS A 217 -22.04 -23.17 -1.54
N PRO A 218 -22.39 -24.18 -2.36
CA PRO A 218 -21.45 -24.79 -3.31
C PRO A 218 -20.79 -23.82 -4.31
N ASP A 219 -21.45 -22.74 -4.68
CA ASP A 219 -21.08 -21.82 -5.76
C ASP A 219 -21.08 -20.32 -5.37
N ARG A 220 -21.33 -20.03 -4.09
CA ARG A 220 -21.48 -18.66 -3.58
C ARG A 220 -21.35 -18.55 -2.07
N LEU A 221 -21.11 -17.33 -1.59
CA LEU A 221 -21.29 -16.94 -0.19
C LEU A 221 -22.62 -16.19 0.00
N VAL A 222 -23.37 -16.59 1.01
CA VAL A 222 -24.65 -15.95 1.36
C VAL A 222 -24.53 -15.27 2.71
N VAL A 223 -25.00 -14.02 2.79
CA VAL A 223 -25.22 -13.35 4.07
C VAL A 223 -26.63 -13.64 4.53
N ASN A 224 -26.74 -14.16 5.74
CA ASN A 224 -27.99 -14.46 6.40
C ASN A 224 -28.23 -13.51 7.55
N LYS A 225 -29.50 -13.31 7.90
CA LYS A 225 -29.89 -12.75 9.19
C LYS A 225 -30.92 -13.69 9.81
N LYS A 226 -30.55 -14.39 10.89
CA LYS A 226 -31.35 -15.51 11.41
C LYS A 226 -31.62 -16.56 10.32
N GLN A 227 -32.87 -16.77 9.91
CA GLN A 227 -33.26 -17.76 8.89
C GLN A 227 -33.51 -17.16 7.50
N LEU A 228 -33.24 -15.86 7.31
CA LEU A 228 -33.49 -15.16 6.06
C LEU A 228 -32.17 -14.91 5.30
N GLU A 229 -32.10 -15.34 4.04
CA GLU A 229 -31.01 -14.97 3.12
C GLU A 229 -31.20 -13.52 2.68
N ILE A 230 -30.18 -12.68 2.90
CA ILE A 230 -30.26 -11.22 2.73
C ILE A 230 -29.67 -10.78 1.40
N LEU A 231 -28.49 -11.28 1.08
CA LEU A 231 -27.72 -10.97 -0.12
C LEU A 231 -26.66 -12.05 -0.35
N GLU A 232 -26.09 -12.09 -1.54
CA GLU A 232 -25.11 -13.09 -1.94
C GLU A 232 -23.97 -12.52 -2.78
N TYR A 233 -22.89 -13.31 -2.83
CA TYR A 233 -21.68 -13.07 -3.62
C TYR A 233 -21.32 -14.35 -4.34
N ASP A 234 -21.30 -14.29 -5.66
CA ASP A 234 -20.85 -15.39 -6.50
C ASP A 234 -19.32 -15.50 -6.42
N ASP A 235 -18.83 -16.71 -6.63
CA ASP A 235 -17.41 -17.04 -6.63
C ASP A 235 -16.60 -16.13 -7.57
N SER A 236 -17.11 -15.84 -8.77
CA SER A 236 -16.45 -14.98 -9.76
C SER A 236 -16.19 -13.56 -9.26
N VAL A 237 -17.17 -12.96 -8.56
CA VAL A 237 -17.07 -11.59 -8.02
C VAL A 237 -16.04 -11.51 -6.89
N LEU A 238 -15.95 -12.57 -6.08
CA LEU A 238 -14.96 -12.69 -5.01
C LEU A 238 -13.56 -12.95 -5.56
N GLU A 239 -13.44 -13.84 -6.54
CA GLU A 239 -12.18 -14.16 -7.22
C GLU A 239 -11.59 -12.93 -7.92
N ASP A 240 -12.40 -12.22 -8.71
CA ASP A 240 -11.99 -10.96 -9.36
C ASP A 240 -11.50 -9.93 -8.33
N ALA A 241 -12.18 -9.84 -7.19
CA ALA A 241 -11.78 -8.90 -6.13
C ALA A 241 -10.43 -9.29 -5.49
N LEU A 242 -10.21 -10.58 -5.23
CA LEU A 242 -8.95 -11.12 -4.70
C LEU A 242 -7.79 -10.90 -5.70
N LEU A 243 -7.99 -11.22 -6.97
CA LEU A 243 -6.94 -11.16 -7.99
C LEU A 243 -6.56 -9.73 -8.39
N SER A 244 -7.51 -8.78 -8.33
CA SER A 244 -7.29 -7.42 -8.84
C SER A 244 -6.16 -6.62 -8.16
N LYS A 245 -5.93 -6.80 -6.86
CA LYS A 245 -4.94 -6.03 -6.08
C LYS A 245 -4.05 -6.89 -5.19
N HIS A 246 -4.38 -8.15 -5.00
CA HIS A 246 -3.71 -8.99 -4.02
C HIS A 246 -2.86 -10.09 -4.63
N ASN A 247 -2.60 -10.07 -5.94
CA ASN A 247 -1.75 -11.10 -6.54
C ASN A 247 -0.36 -11.20 -5.86
N GLU A 248 0.19 -10.05 -5.46
CA GLU A 248 1.43 -9.94 -4.71
C GLU A 248 1.28 -8.83 -3.67
N THR A 249 1.27 -9.18 -2.38
CA THR A 249 1.00 -8.23 -1.28
C THR A 249 2.05 -8.35 -0.18
N ALA A 250 2.54 -7.19 0.28
CA ALA A 250 3.37 -7.04 1.45
C ALA A 250 2.52 -6.50 2.62
N TYR A 251 2.30 -7.33 3.64
CA TYR A 251 1.65 -6.94 4.88
C TYR A 251 2.69 -6.52 5.92
N ILE A 252 2.76 -5.22 6.21
CA ILE A 252 3.77 -4.63 7.08
C ILE A 252 3.18 -4.35 8.47
N SER A 253 3.77 -4.95 9.50
CA SER A 253 3.41 -4.69 10.89
C SER A 253 3.99 -3.36 11.37
N VAL A 254 3.21 -2.65 12.20
CA VAL A 254 3.57 -1.34 12.70
C VAL A 254 3.55 -1.30 14.22
N SER A 255 4.64 -0.83 14.82
CA SER A 255 4.68 -0.38 16.22
C SER A 255 4.49 1.13 16.31
N LYS A 256 3.85 1.60 17.39
CA LYS A 256 3.64 3.03 17.68
C LYS A 256 4.40 3.43 18.94
N LYS A 257 4.99 4.62 18.92
CA LYS A 257 5.54 5.29 20.12
C LYS A 257 5.28 6.80 20.06
N TRP A 258 5.21 7.47 21.20
CA TRP A 258 5.25 8.94 21.24
C TRP A 258 6.70 9.42 21.21
N LEU A 259 7.00 10.35 20.31
CA LEU A 259 8.32 10.97 20.17
C LEU A 259 8.50 12.06 21.24
N LYS A 260 9.76 12.45 21.51
CA LYS A 260 10.10 13.46 22.51
C LYS A 260 9.43 14.82 22.27
N ASN A 261 9.10 15.14 21.01
CA ASN A 261 8.41 16.36 20.61
C ASN A 261 6.87 16.26 20.71
N GLY A 262 6.33 15.22 21.33
CA GLY A 262 4.88 15.00 21.46
C GLY A 262 4.19 14.43 20.23
N ASN A 263 4.89 14.27 19.10
CA ASN A 263 4.31 13.71 17.88
C ASN A 263 4.25 12.17 17.94
N ALA A 264 3.29 11.58 17.23
CA ALA A 264 3.27 10.13 17.06
C ALA A 264 4.42 9.69 16.15
N GLY A 265 5.11 8.63 16.56
CA GLY A 265 6.11 7.91 15.77
C GLY A 265 5.63 6.50 15.44
N CYS A 266 6.10 5.96 14.32
CA CYS A 266 5.88 4.57 13.93
C CYS A 266 7.18 3.88 13.53
N ARG A 267 7.24 2.57 13.73
CA ARG A 267 8.32 1.71 13.22
C ARG A 267 7.70 0.53 12.49
N PHE A 268 8.34 0.12 11.40
CA PHE A 268 7.95 -1.06 10.63
C PHE A 268 8.76 -2.24 11.12
N ASP A 269 8.11 -3.25 11.68
CA ASP A 269 8.81 -4.31 12.41
C ASP A 269 8.96 -5.58 11.57
N GLN A 270 7.89 -6.05 10.93
CA GLN A 270 7.88 -7.28 10.15
C GLN A 270 7.15 -7.08 8.84
N LEU A 271 7.55 -7.87 7.86
CA LEU A 271 6.93 -7.96 6.54
C LEU A 271 6.49 -9.41 6.31
N LEU A 272 5.18 -9.62 6.16
CA LEU A 272 4.64 -10.86 5.60
C LEU A 272 4.38 -10.64 4.12
N TYR A 273 5.21 -11.25 3.28
CA TYR A 273 5.09 -11.21 1.83
C TYR A 273 4.26 -12.40 1.35
N CYS A 274 3.25 -12.15 0.53
CA CYS A 274 2.27 -13.12 0.10
C CYS A 274 2.09 -13.08 -1.42
N LYS A 275 1.95 -14.25 -2.06
CA LYS A 275 1.66 -14.36 -3.50
C LYS A 275 0.55 -15.35 -3.79
N THR A 276 -0.18 -15.07 -4.88
CA THR A 276 -1.22 -15.94 -5.45
C THR A 276 -2.33 -16.23 -4.44
N PRO A 277 -3.24 -15.28 -4.21
CA PRO A 277 -4.42 -15.52 -3.38
C PRO A 277 -5.30 -16.58 -4.05
N SER A 278 -6.01 -17.38 -3.25
CA SER A 278 -6.85 -18.46 -3.75
C SER A 278 -8.29 -18.31 -3.24
N LEU A 279 -9.25 -18.32 -4.16
CA LEU A 279 -10.67 -18.37 -3.82
C LEU A 279 -10.98 -19.61 -2.98
N LEU A 280 -10.46 -20.79 -3.33
CA LEU A 280 -10.69 -22.03 -2.56
C LEU A 280 -10.22 -21.89 -1.10
N ARG A 281 -9.06 -21.27 -0.88
CA ARG A 281 -8.55 -20.97 0.47
C ARG A 281 -9.43 -19.96 1.18
N PHE A 282 -9.85 -18.90 0.49
CA PHE A 282 -10.78 -17.90 1.02
C PHE A 282 -12.10 -18.53 1.47
N MET A 283 -12.70 -19.41 0.66
CA MET A 283 -13.94 -20.11 0.98
C MET A 283 -13.77 -21.04 2.19
N LYS A 284 -12.63 -21.74 2.27
CA LYS A 284 -12.29 -22.53 3.47
C LYS A 284 -12.17 -21.64 4.71
N MET A 285 -11.44 -20.53 4.63
CA MET A 285 -11.30 -19.58 5.75
C MET A 285 -12.66 -19.02 6.18
N ALA A 286 -13.57 -18.73 5.23
CA ALA A 286 -14.92 -18.28 5.55
C ALA A 286 -15.72 -19.33 6.32
N LYS A 287 -15.65 -20.60 5.89
CA LYS A 287 -16.25 -21.73 6.60
C LYS A 287 -15.68 -21.87 8.02
N ASP A 288 -14.38 -21.67 8.19
CA ASP A 288 -13.68 -21.79 9.47
C ASP A 288 -13.88 -20.54 10.38
N GLY A 289 -14.57 -19.49 9.89
CA GLY A 289 -14.85 -18.28 10.66
C GLY A 289 -13.73 -17.23 10.63
N ASN A 290 -12.72 -17.41 9.79
CA ASN A 290 -11.57 -16.51 9.60
C ASN A 290 -11.81 -15.43 8.54
N VAL A 291 -12.98 -15.38 7.91
CA VAL A 291 -13.39 -14.28 7.03
C VAL A 291 -14.57 -13.54 7.66
N TYR A 292 -14.43 -12.22 7.71
CA TYR A 292 -15.43 -11.29 8.20
C TYR A 292 -15.92 -10.41 7.06
N LEU A 293 -17.20 -10.08 7.10
CA LEU A 293 -17.81 -9.06 6.26
C LEU A 293 -18.32 -7.93 7.14
N ASP A 294 -17.84 -6.71 6.86
CA ASP A 294 -18.36 -5.50 7.50
C ASP A 294 -19.37 -4.83 6.58
N PHE A 295 -20.54 -4.50 7.13
CA PHE A 295 -21.39 -3.48 6.54
C PHE A 295 -21.01 -2.13 7.15
N THR A 296 -20.82 -1.12 6.29
CA THR A 296 -20.44 0.22 6.75
C THR A 296 -21.34 1.30 6.15
N LEU A 297 -22.65 1.11 6.33
CA LEU A 297 -23.66 1.95 5.71
C LEU A 297 -24.32 2.88 6.73
N SER A 298 -24.76 4.06 6.28
CA SER A 298 -25.63 4.91 7.07
C SER A 298 -26.51 5.79 6.22
N GLU A 299 -27.64 6.22 6.77
CA GLU A 299 -28.59 7.11 6.12
C GLU A 299 -28.81 8.33 7.03
N LYS A 300 -28.74 9.52 6.43
CA LYS A 300 -29.09 10.77 7.10
C LYS A 300 -29.86 11.67 6.13
N GLN A 301 -31.08 12.06 6.52
CA GLN A 301 -31.95 12.96 5.75
C GLN A 301 -32.23 12.49 4.31
N GLY A 302 -32.52 11.20 4.14
CA GLY A 302 -32.77 10.55 2.85
C GLY A 302 -31.52 10.20 2.06
N ARG A 303 -30.32 10.60 2.52
CA ARG A 303 -29.06 10.33 1.82
C ARG A 303 -28.29 9.19 2.47
N VAL A 304 -28.11 8.11 1.71
CA VAL A 304 -27.27 6.99 2.12
C VAL A 304 -25.81 7.28 1.83
N LYS A 305 -24.99 7.12 2.86
CA LYS A 305 -23.54 7.12 2.81
C LYS A 305 -23.04 5.69 2.92
N ASP A 306 -22.37 5.26 1.85
CA ASP A 306 -21.84 3.92 1.68
C ASP A 306 -20.32 3.97 1.84
N HIS A 307 -19.81 3.40 2.93
CA HIS A 307 -18.38 3.23 3.14
C HIS A 307 -17.86 1.86 2.69
N GLY A 308 -18.74 1.04 2.11
CA GLY A 308 -18.43 -0.26 1.51
C GLY A 308 -18.93 -1.46 2.30
N PHE A 309 -18.80 -2.60 1.63
CA PHE A 309 -18.96 -3.94 2.14
C PHE A 309 -17.55 -4.54 2.23
N LEU A 310 -16.96 -4.47 3.42
CA LEU A 310 -15.52 -4.70 3.57
C LEU A 310 -15.27 -6.15 3.93
N TRP A 311 -14.51 -6.85 3.10
CA TRP A 311 -14.06 -8.20 3.37
C TRP A 311 -12.75 -8.16 4.14
N ARG A 312 -12.73 -8.80 5.31
CA ARG A 312 -11.65 -8.66 6.28
C ARG A 312 -11.27 -10.00 6.87
N VAL A 313 -10.02 -10.14 7.29
CA VAL A 313 -9.50 -11.36 7.91
C VAL A 313 -8.68 -11.01 9.16
N PRO A 314 -8.58 -11.91 10.16
CA PRO A 314 -7.58 -11.79 11.22
C PRO A 314 -6.18 -11.67 10.61
N LYS A 315 -5.33 -10.85 11.24
CA LYS A 315 -3.97 -10.61 10.73
C LYS A 315 -3.16 -11.92 10.71
N GLU A 316 -3.40 -12.76 11.69
CA GLU A 316 -2.71 -14.01 11.95
C GLU A 316 -3.11 -15.09 10.95
N ALA A 317 -4.33 -15.04 10.44
CA ALA A 317 -4.85 -15.97 9.43
C ALA A 317 -4.59 -15.50 7.99
N ILE A 318 -4.05 -14.30 7.78
CA ILE A 318 -3.96 -13.72 6.43
C ILE A 318 -3.10 -14.53 5.47
N GLY A 319 -2.07 -15.23 5.99
CA GLY A 319 -1.22 -16.09 5.20
C GLY A 319 -1.96 -17.31 4.63
N GLU A 320 -3.04 -17.76 5.28
CA GLU A 320 -3.81 -18.93 4.85
C GLU A 320 -4.51 -18.73 3.51
N LEU A 321 -4.76 -17.46 3.12
CA LEU A 321 -5.37 -17.05 1.86
C LEU A 321 -4.48 -17.34 0.65
N TYR A 322 -3.16 -17.40 0.84
CA TYR A 322 -2.18 -17.40 -0.23
C TYR A 322 -1.53 -18.77 -0.43
N LEU A 323 -1.05 -19.03 -1.65
CA LEU A 323 -0.28 -20.25 -1.94
C LEU A 323 1.17 -20.14 -1.44
N GLU A 324 1.76 -18.94 -1.53
CA GLU A 324 3.12 -18.67 -1.09
C GLU A 324 3.11 -17.56 -0.04
N THR A 325 3.83 -17.77 1.06
CA THR A 325 4.06 -16.76 2.08
C THR A 325 5.51 -16.78 2.57
N ARG A 326 6.06 -15.61 2.89
CA ARG A 326 7.38 -15.44 3.48
C ARG A 326 7.32 -14.37 4.56
N LEU A 327 7.51 -14.75 5.81
CA LEU A 327 7.66 -13.82 6.91
C LEU A 327 9.12 -13.36 7.00
N ILE A 328 9.32 -12.06 7.12
CA ILE A 328 10.63 -11.41 7.20
C ILE A 328 10.63 -10.53 8.44
N ASP A 329 11.54 -10.78 9.39
CA ASP A 329 11.82 -9.82 10.45
C ASP A 329 12.73 -8.72 9.90
N LEU A 330 12.30 -7.48 10.03
CA LEU A 330 13.09 -6.34 9.56
C LEU A 330 14.21 -5.97 10.54
N ALA A 331 14.29 -6.64 11.72
CA ALA A 331 15.36 -6.47 12.69
C ALA A 331 16.65 -7.21 12.30
N GLU A 332 16.52 -8.29 11.54
CA GLU A 332 17.60 -9.21 11.23
C GLU A 332 18.30 -8.76 9.95
N ASP A 333 19.63 -8.91 9.90
CA ASP A 333 20.45 -8.51 8.75
C ASP A 333 20.28 -9.45 7.55
#